data_AF-M5EGD0-F1
#
_entry.id   AF-M5EGD0-F1
#
_cell.length_a   1.000
_cell.length_b   1.000
_cell.length_c   1.000
_cell.angle_alpha   90.00
_cell.angle_beta   90.00
_cell.angle_gamma   90.00
#
_symmetry.space_group_name_H-M   'P 1'
#
loop_
_entity.id
_entity.type
_entity.pdbx_description
1 polymer ?
#
loop_
_entity_poly.entity_id
_entity_poly.type
_entity_poly.pdbx_seq_one_letter_code
_entity_poly.pdbx_strand_id
1 'polypeptide(L)' 'MDHIVTLDSRQEAALQAVADKFVALHKGDTMKALKEMIVLNGRLQEQIDASSAPHRVTR' A
#
# COMPACT_ATOMS: atom_id res chain seq x y z
N MET A 1 10.88 8.88 4.27
CA MET A 1 9.81 8.57 5.26
C MET A 1 8.98 9.83 5.50
N ASP A 2 8.79 10.66 4.46
CA ASP A 2 8.47 12.09 4.62
C ASP A 2 6.98 12.40 4.58
N HIS A 3 6.14 11.37 4.56
CA HIS A 3 4.69 11.49 4.48
C HIS A 3 4.02 10.48 5.41
N ILE A 4 4.24 10.63 6.73
CA ILE A 4 3.34 9.99 7.69
C ILE A 4 2.01 10.76 7.59
N VAL A 5 1.07 10.17 6.86
CA VAL A 5 -0.26 10.75 6.67
C VAL A 5 -0.97 10.76 8.03
N THR A 6 -1.33 11.96 8.50
CA THR A 6 -2.18 12.12 9.68
C THR A 6 -3.63 11.97 9.24
N LEU A 7 -4.32 10.96 9.76
CA LEU A 7 -5.72 10.70 9.46
C LEU A 7 -6.59 11.33 10.54
N ASP A 8 -7.74 11.91 10.14
CA ASP A 8 -8.81 12.23 11.09
C ASP A 8 -9.56 10.95 11.51
N SER A 9 -10.37 11.03 12.57
CA SER A 9 -11.07 9.85 13.11
C SER A 9 -12.00 9.16 12.11
N ARG A 10 -12.54 9.89 11.12
CA ARG A 10 -13.39 9.29 10.08
C ARG A 10 -12.56 8.55 9.05
N GLN A 11 -11.42 9.11 8.67
CA GLN A 11 -10.45 8.48 7.77
C GLN A 11 -9.83 7.24 8.42
N GLU A 12 -9.53 7.30 9.72
CA GLU A 12 -9.02 6.17 10.49
C GLU A 12 -10.05 5.04 10.55
N ALA A 13 -11.33 5.34 10.84
CA ALA A 13 -12.39 4.34 10.84
C ALA A 13 -12.61 3.70 9.45
N ALA A 14 -12.49 4.48 8.38
CA ALA A 14 -12.57 3.97 7.02
C ALA A 14 -11.39 3.04 6.68
N LEU A 15 -10.16 3.44 7.08
CA LEU A 15 -8.97 2.62 6.90
C LEU A 15 -9.07 1.31 7.70
N GLN A 16 -9.55 1.38 8.95
CA GLN A 16 -9.78 0.21 9.79
C GLN A 16 -10.75 -0.77 9.13
N ALA A 17 -11.88 -0.29 8.59
CA ALA A 17 -12.85 -1.15 7.92
C ALA A 17 -12.28 -1.85 6.67
N VAL A 18 -11.33 -1.22 5.97
CA VAL A 18 -10.61 -1.85 4.86
C VAL A 18 -9.59 -2.87 5.37
N ALA A 19 -8.84 -2.53 6.43
CA ALA A 19 -7.87 -3.43 7.06
C ALA A 19 -8.54 -4.70 7.58
N ASP A 20 -9.69 -4.59 8.25
CA ASP A 20 -10.45 -5.73 8.78
C ASP A 20 -10.88 -6.68 7.66
N LYS A 21 -11.38 -6.14 6.54
CA LYS A 21 -11.74 -6.93 5.36
C LYS A 21 -10.53 -7.64 4.77
N PHE A 22 -9.40 -6.94 4.69
CA PHE A 22 -8.17 -7.51 4.15
C PHE A 22 -7.67 -8.65 5.04
N VAL A 23 -7.62 -8.46 6.36
CA VAL A 23 -7.25 -9.51 7.32
C VAL A 23 -8.21 -10.70 7.25
N ALA A 24 -9.51 -10.47 7.03
CA ALA A 24 -10.48 -11.54 6.83
C ALA A 24 -10.17 -12.41 5.60
N LEU A 25 -9.64 -11.84 4.50
CA LEU A 25 -9.16 -12.62 3.34
C LEU A 25 -8.01 -13.55 3.70
N HIS A 26 -7.22 -13.17 4.70
CA HIS A 26 -6.13 -13.98 5.26
C HIS A 26 -6.56 -14.84 6.46
N LYS A 27 -7.87 -15.10 6.62
CA LYS A 27 -8.45 -15.93 7.69
C LYS A 27 -8.10 -15.43 9.10
N GLY A 28 -7.91 -14.13 9.27
CA GLY A 28 -7.53 -13.55 10.55
C GLY A 28 -6.02 -13.57 10.84
N ASP A 29 -5.18 -14.08 9.93
CA ASP A 29 -3.73 -14.03 10.09
C ASP A 29 -3.19 -12.64 9.71
N THR A 30 -3.21 -11.74 10.69
CA THR A 30 -2.75 -10.36 10.54
C THR A 30 -1.28 -10.28 10.13
N MET A 31 -0.43 -11.21 10.60
CA MET A 31 1.00 -11.20 10.26
C MET A 31 1.22 -11.58 8.79
N LYS A 32 0.47 -12.57 8.30
CA LYS A 32 0.49 -12.93 6.88
C LYS A 32 -0.05 -11.80 6.01
N ALA A 33 -1.17 -11.21 6.39
CA ALA A 33 -1.76 -10.07 5.69
C ALA A 33 -0.76 -8.89 5.60
N LEU A 34 -0.11 -8.53 6.71
CA LEU A 34 0.88 -7.46 6.74
C LEU A 34 2.07 -7.74 5.81
N LYS A 35 2.62 -8.96 5.84
CA LYS A 35 3.73 -9.35 4.95
C LYS A 35 3.34 -9.23 3.48
N GLU A 36 2.13 -9.66 3.13
CA GLU A 36 1.64 -9.59 1.75
C GLU A 36 1.42 -8.14 1.31
N MET A 37 0.87 -7.28 2.19
CA MET A 37 0.72 -5.85 1.92
C MET A 37 2.07 -5.15 1.68
N ILE A 38 3.11 -5.49 2.46
CA ILE A 38 4.46 -4.96 2.26
C ILE A 38 5.01 -5.36 0.89
N VAL A 39 4.86 -6.63 0.50
CA VAL A 39 5.33 -7.13 -0.81
C VAL A 39 4.57 -6.49 -1.96
N LEU A 40 3.24 -6.34 -1.84
CA LEU A 40 2.41 -5.68 -2.84
C LEU A 40 2.79 -4.21 -3.00
N ASN A 41 2.96 -3.47 -1.90
CA ASN A 41 3.39 -2.08 -1.96
C ASN A 41 4.78 -1.93 -2.59
N GLY A 42 5.72 -2.82 -2.30
CA GLY A 42 7.04 -2.83 -2.94
C GLY A 42 6.94 -3.00 -4.46
N ARG A 43 6.16 -3.98 -4.93
CA ARG A 43 5.93 -4.20 -6.38
C ARG A 43 5.22 -3.05 -7.06
N LEU A 44 4.25 -2.43 -6.38
CA LEU A 44 3.55 -1.26 -6.90
C LEU A 44 4.51 -0.08 -7.03
N GLN A 45 5.39 0.12 -6.05
CA GLN A 45 6.42 1.16 -6.14
C GLN A 45 7.37 0.88 -7.30
N GLU A 46 7.84 -0.35 -7.47
CA GLU A 46 8.68 -0.75 -8.62
C GLU A 46 7.98 -0.47 -9.96
N GLN A 47 6.67 -0.73 -10.07
CA GLN A 47 5.89 -0.45 -11.28
C GLN A 47 5.71 1.05 -11.52
N ILE A 48 5.47 1.84 -10.47
CA ILE A 48 5.38 3.30 -10.53
C ILE A 48 6.72 3.86 -10.99
N ASP A 49 7.83 3.40 -10.41
CA ASP A 49 9.18 3.86 -10.75
C ASP A 49 9.55 3.47 -12.19
N ALA A 50 9.21 2.25 -12.62
CA ALA A 50 9.40 1.79 -13.99
C ALA A 50 8.58 2.61 -15.02
N SER A 51 7.37 3.02 -14.65
CA SER A 51 6.48 3.84 -15.49
C SER A 51 6.83 5.32 -15.47
N SER A 52 7.46 5.78 -14.38
CA SER A 52 7.91 7.17 -14.18
C SER A 52 9.33 7.41 -14.69
N ALA A 53 10.03 6.35 -15.13
CA ALA A 53 11.30 6.47 -15.81
C ALA A 53 11.13 7.37 -17.05
N PRO A 54 11.89 8.47 -17.18
CA PRO A 54 11.68 9.43 -18.25
C PRO A 54 11.84 8.72 -19.59
N HIS A 55 10.86 8.91 -20.49
CA HIS A 55 11.01 8.65 -21.91
C HIS A 55 12.22 9.49 -22.36
N ARG A 56 13.41 8.88 -22.40
CA ARG A 56 14.62 9.51 -22.89
C ARG A 56 14.41 9.67 -24.38
N VAL A 57 13.77 10.78 -24.77
CA VAL A 57 13.75 11.25 -26.15
C VAL A 57 15.22 11.45 -26.51
N THR A 58 15.76 10.50 -27.26
CA THR A 58 17.05 10.62 -27.92
C THR A 58 16.94 11.80 -28.87
N ARG A 59 17.63 12.89 -28.53
CA ARG A 59 17.91 14.00 -29.44
C ARG A 59 19.30 13.82 -30.02
#